data_AF-A0A932PQX4-F1
#
_entry.id   AF-A0A932PQX4-F1
#
_cell.length_a   1.000
_cell.length_b   1.000
_cell.length_c   1.000
_cell.angle_alpha   90.00
_cell.angle_beta   90.00
_cell.angle_gamma   90.00
#
_symmetry.space_group_name_H-M   'P 1'
#
loop_
_entity.id
_entity.type
_entity.pdbx_description
1 polymer ?
#
loop_
_entity_poly.entity_id
_entity_poly.type
_entity_poly.pdbx_seq_one_letter_code
_entity_poly.pdbx_strand_id
1 'polypeptide(L)'
;MRPLLPASLALLALPVQAQFWSELANPKVEVTLVHPPGLGLKVERLAFAPSRDINSRELADALTADLVQSRQVEVVDRAHLDAVLKEQELGANGYVEPATIAKLGKLLGPSVLVIVNVNRSDLSRNQSTKEERSTDYKTKQEIIRHKRTSITSLDFSATVQVVDLSTGRVFGAQRLEDTPSLSNTSYEGFPAYPRDSDVRRLAFETAKVKVLRMLLSWSEGRKLTFFDDETFGMEKAHQRLKSGDVRGALDLALDGLDQSKRDKGQKPKYYPRAQYNVGIIHFIQGRYEEALPYLRAALDMQPDASIFQTALRECREAIDLQEALRRAESRPAAAPPPEAKSQPRAEAAPARTSPEERLQKLQELYKKGLLDKKDYETKKAEILKEL
;
A
#
# COMPACT_ATOMS: atom_id res chain seq x y z
N MET A 1 -5.20 72.36 -8.78
CA MET A 1 -5.00 71.03 -9.40
C MET A 1 -4.21 70.15 -8.43
N ARG A 2 -4.84 69.14 -7.84
CA ARG A 2 -4.20 68.09 -7.02
C ARG A 2 -4.18 66.82 -7.88
N PRO A 3 -3.04 66.12 -8.06
CA PRO A 3 -3.09 64.77 -8.61
C PRO A 3 -3.33 63.76 -7.48
N LEU A 4 -4.18 62.79 -7.81
CA LEU A 4 -4.53 61.62 -7.02
C LEU A 4 -3.35 60.64 -6.92
N LEU A 5 -3.15 60.06 -5.74
CA LEU A 5 -2.35 58.84 -5.54
C LEU A 5 -3.31 57.63 -5.62
N PRO A 6 -3.01 56.57 -6.39
CA PRO A 6 -3.80 55.35 -6.38
C PRO A 6 -3.39 54.46 -5.21
N ALA A 7 -4.37 53.96 -4.46
CA ALA A 7 -4.20 52.92 -3.47
C ALA A 7 -4.08 51.56 -4.19
N SER A 8 -2.86 51.06 -4.36
CA SER A 8 -2.60 49.68 -4.76
C SER A 8 -2.68 48.76 -3.53
N LEU A 9 -3.70 47.90 -3.51
CA LEU A 9 -3.82 46.75 -2.62
C LEU A 9 -2.57 45.86 -2.73
N ALA A 10 -1.83 45.71 -1.64
CA ALA A 10 -0.83 44.67 -1.50
C ALA A 10 -1.46 43.45 -0.80
N LEU A 11 -1.76 42.41 -1.57
CA LEU A 11 -1.99 41.06 -1.06
C LEU A 11 -0.63 40.51 -0.59
N LEU A 12 -0.38 40.55 0.72
CA LEU A 12 0.79 39.94 1.34
C LEU A 12 0.57 38.42 1.42
N ALA A 13 1.14 37.67 0.49
CA ALA A 13 1.36 36.25 0.66
C ALA A 13 2.39 36.04 1.79
N LEU A 14 2.02 35.32 2.85
CA LEU A 14 2.95 35.00 3.93
C LEU A 14 4.07 34.08 3.41
N PRO A 15 5.34 34.28 3.82
CA PRO A 15 6.45 33.44 3.38
C PRO A 15 6.31 32.02 3.94
N VAL A 16 6.62 31.02 3.09
CA VAL A 16 6.60 29.56 3.37
C VAL A 16 7.29 29.16 4.69
N GLN A 17 8.26 29.96 5.16
CA GLN A 17 8.94 29.76 6.45
C GLN A 17 8.02 29.95 7.66
N ALA A 18 7.03 30.86 7.60
CA ALA A 18 6.07 31.06 8.69
C ALA A 18 5.10 29.88 8.84
N GLN A 19 4.76 29.23 7.72
CA GLN A 19 3.91 28.02 7.70
C GLN A 19 4.62 26.86 8.41
N PHE A 20 5.92 26.65 8.15
CA PHE A 20 6.71 25.59 8.79
C PHE A 20 6.80 25.71 10.31
N TRP A 21 7.07 26.92 10.84
CA TRP A 21 7.13 27.13 12.30
C TRP A 21 5.75 27.01 12.97
N SER A 22 4.67 27.38 12.28
CA SER A 22 3.32 27.17 12.78
C SER A 22 2.96 25.69 12.90
N GLU A 23 3.42 24.84 11.99
CA GLU A 23 3.18 23.38 12.01
C GLU A 23 3.83 22.67 13.20
N LEU A 24 5.03 23.11 13.59
CA LEU A 24 5.76 22.61 14.76
C LEU A 24 5.14 23.06 16.09
N ALA A 25 4.46 24.21 16.11
CA ALA A 25 3.87 24.79 17.32
C ALA A 25 2.45 24.28 17.62
N ASN A 26 1.81 23.53 16.71
CA ASN A 26 0.44 23.09 16.96
C ASN A 26 0.39 21.94 17.96
N PRO A 27 -0.56 21.97 18.90
CA PRO A 27 -0.82 20.87 19.82
C PRO A 27 -1.14 19.59 19.05
N LYS A 28 -0.49 18.49 19.47
CA LYS A 28 -0.70 17.15 18.90
C LYS A 28 -1.29 16.23 19.94
N VAL A 29 -2.30 15.49 19.52
CA VAL A 29 -2.91 14.42 20.31
C VAL A 29 -2.68 13.09 19.60
N GLU A 30 -2.31 12.07 20.37
CA GLU A 30 -2.19 10.71 19.85
C GLU A 30 -3.54 10.03 20.00
N VAL A 31 -4.08 9.56 18.88
CA VAL A 31 -5.40 8.93 18.81
C VAL A 31 -5.26 7.57 18.15
N THR A 32 -6.14 6.65 18.55
CA THR A 32 -6.22 5.33 17.92
C THR A 32 -7.32 5.38 16.87
N LEU A 33 -6.95 5.32 15.59
CA LEU A 33 -7.88 5.22 14.48
C LEU A 33 -8.14 3.74 14.20
N VAL A 34 -9.41 3.36 14.08
CA VAL A 34 -9.80 1.99 13.74
C VAL A 34 -10.18 1.94 12.25
N HIS A 35 -9.52 1.05 11.52
CA HIS A 35 -9.75 0.82 10.11
C HIS A 35 -10.51 -0.51 9.90
N PRO A 36 -11.49 -0.53 8.98
CA PRO A 36 -12.15 -1.78 8.60
C PRO A 36 -11.18 -2.71 7.84
N PRO A 37 -11.50 -4.01 7.75
CA PRO A 37 -10.77 -4.95 6.89
C PRO A 37 -10.73 -4.46 5.44
N GLY A 38 -9.55 -4.54 4.80
CA GLY A 38 -9.33 -4.02 3.44
C GLY A 38 -10.16 -4.71 2.35
N LEU A 39 -10.67 -5.92 2.60
CA LEU A 39 -11.58 -6.61 1.67
C LEU A 39 -13.07 -6.31 1.92
N GLY A 40 -13.41 -5.51 2.93
CA GLY A 40 -14.81 -5.30 3.34
C GLY A 40 -15.49 -6.56 3.88
N LEU A 41 -14.69 -7.56 4.27
CA LEU A 41 -15.19 -8.85 4.75
C LEU A 41 -15.21 -8.88 6.26
N LYS A 42 -16.38 -9.17 6.81
CA LYS A 42 -16.46 -9.68 8.18
C LYS A 42 -16.09 -11.16 8.16
N VAL A 43 -14.81 -11.45 8.37
CA VAL A 43 -14.32 -12.82 8.51
C VAL A 43 -14.59 -13.27 9.94
N GLU A 44 -15.40 -14.30 10.13
CA GLU A 44 -15.63 -14.91 11.46
C GLU A 44 -14.76 -16.14 11.67
N ARG A 45 -14.63 -16.95 10.63
CA ARG A 45 -13.84 -18.17 10.59
C ARG A 45 -13.02 -18.24 9.32
N LEU A 46 -11.75 -18.60 9.43
CA LEU A 46 -10.86 -18.75 8.28
C LEU A 46 -9.98 -20.00 8.38
N ALA A 47 -9.55 -20.46 7.21
CA ALA A 47 -8.62 -21.57 7.07
C ALA A 47 -7.54 -21.23 6.03
N PHE A 48 -6.30 -21.68 6.25
CA PHE A 48 -5.25 -21.53 5.24
C PHE A 48 -5.18 -22.76 4.35
N ALA A 49 -5.08 -22.54 3.04
CA ALA A 49 -4.83 -23.62 2.11
C ALA A 49 -3.39 -24.18 2.29
N PRO A 50 -3.18 -25.48 2.05
CA PRO A 50 -1.86 -26.09 2.10
C PRO A 50 -0.92 -25.44 1.08
N SER A 51 0.21 -24.98 1.59
CA SER A 51 1.28 -24.39 0.79
C SER A 51 2.15 -25.46 0.13
N ARG A 52 2.62 -25.21 -1.10
CA ARG A 52 3.46 -26.15 -1.87
C ARG A 52 4.95 -26.01 -1.59
N ASP A 53 5.41 -24.79 -1.32
CA ASP A 53 6.81 -24.47 -1.06
C ASP A 53 7.02 -24.00 0.38
N ILE A 54 8.29 -24.03 0.80
CA ILE A 54 8.68 -23.71 2.16
C ILE A 54 8.43 -22.24 2.52
N ASN A 55 8.57 -21.30 1.59
CA ASN A 55 8.40 -19.88 1.85
C ASN A 55 6.92 -19.55 2.05
N SER A 56 6.05 -20.10 1.20
CA SER A 56 4.59 -19.98 1.34
C SER A 56 4.11 -20.58 2.65
N ARG A 57 4.66 -21.74 3.04
CA ARG A 57 4.33 -22.38 4.33
C ARG A 57 4.76 -21.51 5.50
N GLU A 58 5.99 -21.02 5.50
CA GLU A 58 6.52 -20.16 6.56
C GLU A 58 5.67 -18.89 6.72
N LEU A 59 5.26 -18.24 5.61
CA LEU A 59 4.39 -17.08 5.65
C LEU A 59 2.99 -17.41 6.18
N ALA A 60 2.39 -18.53 5.75
CA ALA A 60 1.08 -18.97 6.22
C ALA A 60 1.08 -19.35 7.72
N ASP A 61 2.14 -19.99 8.20
CA ASP A 61 2.29 -20.37 9.61
C ASP A 61 2.47 -19.12 10.50
N ALA A 62 3.27 -18.15 10.05
CA ALA A 62 3.43 -16.87 10.74
C ALA A 62 2.11 -16.07 10.77
N LEU A 63 1.36 -16.04 9.66
CA LEU A 63 0.03 -15.43 9.62
C LEU A 63 -0.96 -16.12 10.56
N THR A 64 -0.94 -17.44 10.61
CA THR A 64 -1.77 -18.25 11.50
C THR A 64 -1.52 -17.89 12.96
N ALA A 65 -0.25 -17.78 13.37
CA ALA A 65 0.12 -17.39 14.73
C ALA A 65 -0.42 -16.00 15.10
N ASP A 66 -0.25 -15.01 14.22
CA ASP A 66 -0.74 -13.63 14.44
C ASP A 66 -2.28 -13.58 14.50
N LEU A 67 -2.97 -14.34 13.64
CA LEU A 67 -4.43 -14.42 13.62
C LEU A 67 -4.99 -15.03 14.91
N VAL A 68 -4.39 -16.13 15.39
CA VAL A 68 -4.74 -16.75 16.68
C VAL A 68 -4.51 -15.76 17.83
N GLN A 69 -3.39 -15.01 17.80
CA GLN A 69 -3.09 -14.01 18.81
C GLN A 69 -4.08 -12.83 18.80
N SER A 70 -4.57 -12.42 17.62
CA SER A 70 -5.49 -11.31 17.46
C SER A 70 -6.85 -11.54 18.14
N ARG A 71 -7.29 -12.81 18.25
CA ARG A 71 -8.61 -13.22 18.75
C ARG A 71 -9.82 -12.59 18.03
N GLN A 72 -9.61 -11.96 16.87
CA GLN A 72 -10.68 -11.38 16.06
C GLN A 72 -11.41 -12.41 15.20
N VAL A 73 -10.75 -13.55 14.92
CA VAL A 73 -11.21 -14.60 14.00
C VAL A 73 -10.90 -15.98 14.55
N GLU A 74 -11.75 -16.95 14.22
CA GLU A 74 -11.49 -18.37 14.48
C GLU A 74 -10.63 -18.94 13.36
N VAL A 75 -9.41 -19.39 13.68
CA VAL A 75 -8.55 -20.06 12.72
C VAL A 75 -8.76 -21.56 12.80
N VAL A 76 -9.16 -22.17 11.68
CA VAL A 76 -9.37 -23.61 11.58
C VAL A 76 -8.03 -24.33 11.44
N ASP A 77 -7.88 -25.43 12.17
CA ASP A 77 -6.66 -26.23 12.19
C ASP A 77 -6.34 -26.83 10.82
N ARG A 78 -5.09 -26.63 10.40
CA ARG A 78 -4.52 -27.10 9.14
C ARG A 78 -4.41 -28.62 9.07
N ALA A 79 -4.23 -29.31 10.20
CA ALA A 79 -4.10 -30.77 10.20
C ALA A 79 -5.38 -31.48 9.69
N HIS A 80 -6.54 -30.88 9.97
CA HIS A 80 -7.83 -31.38 9.48
C HIS A 80 -8.05 -31.11 7.98
N LEU A 81 -7.36 -30.10 7.42
CA LEU A 81 -7.42 -29.73 6.00
C LEU A 81 -6.50 -30.57 5.14
N ASP A 82 -5.28 -30.82 5.63
CA ASP A 82 -4.25 -31.53 4.88
C ASP A 82 -4.74 -32.93 4.48
N ALA A 83 -5.50 -33.63 5.32
CA ALA A 83 -6.08 -34.92 4.98
C ALA A 83 -7.03 -34.87 3.77
N VAL A 84 -7.86 -33.82 3.67
CA VAL A 84 -8.85 -33.67 2.60
C VAL A 84 -8.23 -33.09 1.33
N LEU A 85 -7.21 -32.26 1.46
CA LEU A 85 -6.55 -31.60 0.34
C LEU A 85 -5.43 -32.45 -0.27
N LYS A 86 -4.91 -33.45 0.44
CA LYS A 86 -3.97 -34.44 -0.13
C LYS A 86 -4.65 -35.39 -1.13
N GLU A 87 -5.97 -35.57 -1.04
CA GLU A 87 -6.79 -36.36 -1.98
C GLU A 87 -7.25 -35.57 -3.21
N GLN A 88 -6.99 -34.26 -3.26
CA GLN A 88 -7.39 -33.38 -4.36
C GLN A 88 -6.14 -32.71 -4.92
N GLU A 89 -5.82 -32.95 -6.19
CA GLU A 89 -4.78 -32.19 -6.86
C GLU A 89 -5.18 -30.70 -6.85
N LEU A 90 -4.50 -29.90 -6.04
CA LEU A 90 -4.52 -28.45 -6.20
C LEU A 90 -4.08 -28.20 -7.66
N GLY A 91 -4.83 -27.40 -8.42
CA GLY A 91 -4.54 -27.19 -9.85
C GLY A 91 -3.13 -26.66 -10.07
N ALA A 92 -2.47 -26.98 -11.19
CA ALA A 92 -1.06 -26.69 -11.47
C ALA A 92 -0.62 -25.23 -11.14
N ASN A 93 -1.54 -24.27 -11.22
CA ASN A 93 -1.29 -22.84 -11.03
C ASN A 93 -1.49 -22.30 -9.60
N GLY A 94 -1.69 -23.17 -8.59
CA GLY A 94 -1.89 -22.74 -7.20
C GLY A 94 -3.29 -22.15 -6.93
N TYR A 95 -4.21 -22.30 -7.88
CA TYR A 95 -5.64 -22.02 -7.72
C TYR A 95 -6.36 -23.29 -7.25
N VAL A 96 -7.33 -23.11 -6.34
CA VAL A 96 -8.20 -24.20 -5.91
C VAL A 96 -9.36 -24.28 -6.89
N GLU A 97 -9.61 -25.46 -7.45
CA GLU A 97 -10.73 -25.66 -8.38
C GLU A 97 -12.08 -25.48 -7.67
N PRO A 98 -13.13 -24.98 -8.37
CA PRO A 98 -14.46 -24.82 -7.78
C PRO A 98 -15.01 -26.08 -7.11
N ALA A 99 -14.71 -27.27 -7.67
CA ALA A 99 -15.11 -28.54 -7.08
C ALA A 99 -14.46 -28.79 -5.71
N THR A 100 -13.18 -28.46 -5.58
CA THR A 100 -12.43 -28.55 -4.32
C THR A 100 -12.93 -27.53 -3.30
N ILE A 101 -13.24 -26.30 -3.74
CA ILE A 101 -13.86 -25.27 -2.90
C ILE A 101 -15.20 -25.76 -2.33
N ALA A 102 -16.06 -26.37 -3.15
CA ALA A 102 -17.35 -26.90 -2.70
C ALA A 102 -17.20 -28.06 -1.69
N LYS A 103 -16.20 -28.94 -1.85
CA LYS A 103 -15.90 -29.99 -0.87
C LYS A 103 -15.40 -29.41 0.45
N LEU A 104 -14.49 -28.43 0.40
CA LEU A 104 -14.00 -27.74 1.58
C LEU A 104 -15.12 -26.99 2.30
N GLY A 105 -16.04 -26.35 1.57
CA GLY A 105 -17.22 -25.72 2.17
C GLY A 105 -18.14 -26.70 2.90
N LYS A 106 -18.30 -27.94 2.40
CA LYS A 106 -19.05 -28.98 3.11
C LYS A 106 -18.35 -29.46 4.39
N LEU A 107 -17.02 -29.46 4.41
CA LEU A 107 -16.23 -29.92 5.56
C LEU A 107 -16.10 -28.85 6.64
N LEU A 108 -15.80 -27.60 6.25
CA LEU A 108 -15.44 -26.50 7.14
C LEU A 108 -16.61 -25.57 7.43
N GLY A 109 -17.73 -25.74 6.72
CA GLY A 109 -18.89 -24.86 6.80
C GLY A 109 -18.61 -23.46 6.24
N PRO A 110 -19.34 -22.42 6.70
CA PRO A 110 -19.13 -21.05 6.28
C PRO A 110 -17.80 -20.53 6.83
N SER A 111 -16.74 -20.71 6.04
CA SER A 111 -15.39 -20.28 6.36
C SER A 111 -14.77 -19.58 5.15
N VAL A 112 -13.84 -18.68 5.42
CA VAL A 112 -13.01 -18.07 4.38
C VAL A 112 -11.74 -18.90 4.20
N LEU A 113 -11.45 -19.32 2.98
CA LEU A 113 -10.17 -19.96 2.63
C LEU A 113 -9.17 -18.90 2.16
N VAL A 114 -8.03 -18.83 2.83
CA VAL A 114 -6.91 -17.96 2.47
C VAL A 114 -5.81 -18.80 1.81
N ILE A 115 -5.46 -18.46 0.58
CA ILE A 115 -4.40 -19.12 -0.19
C ILE A 115 -3.24 -18.15 -0.30
N VAL A 116 -2.06 -18.55 0.16
CA VAL A 116 -0.84 -17.73 0.14
C VAL A 116 0.22 -18.46 -0.67
N ASN A 117 0.73 -17.81 -1.72
CA ASN A 117 1.77 -18.34 -2.60
C ASN A 117 2.89 -17.31 -2.74
N VAL A 118 4.08 -17.59 -2.21
CA VAL A 118 5.30 -16.81 -2.45
C VAL A 118 5.84 -17.16 -3.83
N ASN A 119 5.69 -16.24 -4.78
CA ASN A 119 6.08 -16.43 -6.17
C ASN A 119 7.57 -16.15 -6.41
N ARG A 120 8.16 -15.20 -5.66
CA ARG A 120 9.57 -14.81 -5.78
C ARG A 120 10.17 -14.47 -4.43
N SER A 121 11.41 -14.89 -4.20
CA SER A 121 12.17 -14.60 -2.97
C SER A 121 13.67 -14.66 -3.29
N ASP A 122 14.10 -13.83 -4.24
CA ASP A 122 15.45 -13.88 -4.81
C ASP A 122 16.37 -12.86 -4.11
N LEU A 123 17.44 -13.34 -3.48
CA LEU A 123 18.42 -12.48 -2.82
C LEU A 123 19.42 -11.93 -3.82
N SER A 124 19.78 -10.65 -3.66
CA SER A 124 20.86 -10.01 -4.38
C SER A 124 21.80 -9.29 -3.42
N ARG A 125 23.09 -9.26 -3.77
CA ARG A 125 24.14 -8.60 -3.00
C ARG A 125 24.87 -7.60 -3.88
N ASN A 126 25.10 -6.41 -3.35
CA ASN A 126 25.75 -5.34 -4.08
C ASN A 126 26.72 -4.57 -3.18
N GLN A 127 27.73 -3.94 -3.78
CA GLN A 127 28.70 -3.11 -3.11
C GLN A 127 28.76 -1.73 -3.76
N SER A 128 28.95 -0.70 -2.93
CA SER A 128 29.07 0.67 -3.38
C SER A 128 30.15 1.41 -2.60
N THR A 129 30.85 2.33 -3.27
CA THR A 129 31.83 3.22 -2.64
C THR A 129 31.38 4.66 -2.86
N LYS A 130 31.31 5.44 -1.78
CA LYS A 130 31.01 6.87 -1.81
C LYS A 130 32.21 7.65 -1.26
N GLU A 131 32.68 8.63 -2.00
CA GLU A 131 33.69 9.59 -1.51
C GLU A 131 33.00 10.63 -0.63
N GLU A 132 33.53 10.83 0.57
CA GLU A 132 33.11 11.84 1.53
C GLU A 132 34.27 12.80 1.77
N ARG A 133 34.04 14.08 1.50
CA ARG A 133 35.01 15.16 1.71
C ARG A 133 34.58 15.97 2.92
N SER A 134 35.49 16.20 3.84
CA SER A 134 35.29 17.07 5.00
C SER A 134 36.50 17.95 5.19
N THR A 135 36.31 19.22 5.51
CA THR A 135 37.42 20.11 5.86
C THR A 135 37.60 20.12 7.37
N ASP A 136 38.81 19.89 7.84
CA ASP A 136 39.14 20.07 9.25
C ASP A 136 39.04 21.56 9.60
N TYR A 137 38.21 21.89 10.59
CA TYR A 137 37.91 23.27 10.98
C TYR A 137 39.12 24.01 11.55
N LYS A 138 40.10 23.29 12.12
CA LYS A 138 41.31 23.87 12.73
C LYS A 138 42.45 23.98 11.73
N THR A 139 42.72 22.92 10.97
CA THR A 139 43.87 22.87 10.05
C THR A 139 43.53 23.35 8.65
N LYS A 140 42.24 23.56 8.33
CA LYS A 140 41.71 23.89 7.00
C LYS A 140 42.10 22.86 5.92
N GLN A 141 42.58 21.68 6.32
CA GLN A 141 42.93 20.59 5.39
C GLN A 141 41.68 19.83 4.96
N GLU A 142 41.66 19.43 3.68
CA GLU A 142 40.63 18.54 3.14
C GLU A 142 40.95 17.09 3.52
N ILE A 143 40.02 16.45 4.20
CA ILE A 143 40.05 15.03 4.55
C ILE A 143 39.12 14.31 3.58
N ILE A 144 39.68 13.41 2.79
CA ILE A 144 38.94 12.53 1.87
C ILE A 144 38.80 11.17 2.52
N ARG A 145 37.57 10.67 2.64
CA ARG A 145 37.27 9.32 3.15
C ARG A 145 36.42 8.57 2.14
N HIS A 146 36.75 7.30 1.89
CA HIS A 146 35.94 6.43 1.05
C HIS A 146 35.04 5.57 1.92
N LYS A 147 33.76 5.89 1.96
CA LYS A 147 32.74 5.08 2.64
C LYS A 147 32.35 3.91 1.75
N ARG A 148 32.72 2.70 2.16
CA ARG A 148 32.39 1.45 1.49
C ARG A 148 31.15 0.85 2.12
N THR A 149 30.21 0.44 1.28
CA THR A 149 28.89 -0.05 1.68
C THR A 149 28.65 -1.42 1.05
N SER A 150 28.26 -2.40 1.86
CA SER A 150 27.81 -3.72 1.42
C SER A 150 26.31 -3.82 1.65
N ILE A 151 25.55 -4.14 0.61
CA ILE A 151 24.08 -4.11 0.57
C ILE A 151 23.58 -5.52 0.27
N THR A 152 22.60 -5.98 1.02
CA THR A 152 21.83 -7.20 0.74
C THR A 152 20.39 -6.77 0.47
N SER A 153 19.83 -7.18 -0.67
CA SER A 153 18.44 -6.88 -1.07
C SER A 153 17.69 -8.18 -1.39
N LEU A 154 16.38 -8.15 -1.32
CA LEU A 154 15.51 -9.27 -1.66
C LEU A 154 14.47 -8.80 -2.68
N ASP A 155 14.31 -9.50 -3.80
CA ASP A 155 13.16 -9.35 -4.69
C ASP A 155 12.07 -10.33 -4.23
N PHE A 156 11.04 -9.79 -3.57
CA PHE A 156 9.97 -10.55 -2.95
C PHE A 156 8.64 -10.31 -3.67
N SER A 157 7.96 -11.40 -4.04
CA SER A 157 6.56 -11.33 -4.45
C SER A 157 5.74 -12.50 -3.91
N ALA A 158 4.51 -12.21 -3.51
CA ALA A 158 3.55 -13.20 -3.06
C ALA A 158 2.14 -12.89 -3.59
N THR A 159 1.37 -13.92 -3.88
CA THR A 159 -0.04 -13.82 -4.24
C THR A 159 -0.88 -14.33 -3.10
N VAL A 160 -1.89 -13.56 -2.72
CA VAL A 160 -2.83 -13.89 -1.65
C VAL A 160 -4.24 -13.89 -2.22
N GLN A 161 -4.95 -14.99 -2.07
CA GLN A 161 -6.32 -15.16 -2.53
C GLN A 161 -7.23 -15.48 -1.35
N VAL A 162 -8.40 -14.86 -1.34
CA VAL A 162 -9.38 -15.01 -0.28
C VAL A 162 -10.70 -15.49 -0.90
N VAL A 163 -11.15 -16.67 -0.49
CA VAL A 163 -12.29 -17.38 -1.09
C VAL A 163 -13.35 -17.65 -0.03
N ASP A 164 -14.59 -17.29 -0.32
CA ASP A 164 -15.76 -17.73 0.44
C ASP A 164 -16.03 -19.21 0.16
N LEU A 165 -15.92 -20.08 1.15
CA LEU A 165 -16.26 -21.49 0.94
C LEU A 165 -17.76 -21.76 0.87
N SER A 166 -18.60 -20.85 1.39
CA SER A 166 -20.06 -21.01 1.34
C SER A 166 -20.62 -20.74 -0.06
N THR A 167 -20.08 -19.73 -0.74
CA THR A 167 -20.53 -19.32 -2.08
C THR A 167 -19.57 -19.72 -3.20
N GLY A 168 -18.36 -20.15 -2.86
CA GLY A 168 -17.27 -20.38 -3.81
C GLY A 168 -16.70 -19.11 -4.43
N ARG A 169 -17.10 -17.93 -3.94
CA ARG A 169 -16.72 -16.64 -4.49
C ARG A 169 -15.30 -16.27 -4.07
N VAL A 170 -14.45 -15.92 -5.03
CA VAL A 170 -13.17 -15.25 -4.76
C VAL A 170 -13.46 -13.79 -4.45
N PHE A 171 -13.16 -13.37 -3.22
CA PHE A 171 -13.36 -11.98 -2.79
C PHE A 171 -12.23 -11.05 -3.23
N GLY A 172 -11.01 -11.58 -3.32
CA GLY A 172 -9.86 -10.82 -3.74
C GLY A 172 -8.67 -11.71 -4.03
N ALA A 173 -7.90 -11.32 -5.05
CA ALA A 173 -6.57 -11.83 -5.32
C ALA A 173 -5.64 -10.62 -5.36
N GLN A 174 -4.75 -10.50 -4.37
CA GLN A 174 -3.77 -9.42 -4.30
C GLN A 174 -2.37 -9.96 -4.52
N ARG A 175 -1.61 -9.26 -5.36
CA ARG A 175 -0.18 -9.47 -5.52
C ARG A 175 0.55 -8.48 -4.62
N LEU A 176 1.35 -9.01 -3.71
CA LEU A 176 2.21 -8.27 -2.82
C LEU A 176 3.61 -8.30 -3.40
N GLU A 177 4.21 -7.12 -3.56
CA GLU A 177 5.59 -6.97 -4.02
C GLU A 177 6.33 -6.07 -3.03
N ASP A 178 7.59 -6.42 -2.78
CA ASP A 178 8.49 -5.62 -1.96
C ASP A 178 9.95 -5.91 -2.36
N THR A 179 10.81 -4.91 -2.20
CA THR A 179 12.25 -5.03 -2.46
C THR A 179 13.09 -4.52 -1.29
N PRO A 180 12.98 -5.13 -0.08
CA PRO A 180 13.69 -4.62 1.08
C PRO A 180 15.20 -4.78 0.91
N SER A 181 15.94 -3.85 1.52
CA SER A 181 17.39 -3.89 1.53
C SER A 181 17.95 -3.45 2.88
N LEU A 182 19.09 -4.02 3.25
CA LEU A 182 19.88 -3.61 4.41
C LEU A 182 21.31 -3.31 3.93
N SER A 183 22.02 -2.46 4.66
CA SER A 183 23.41 -2.13 4.34
C SER A 183 24.29 -1.98 5.56
N ASN A 184 25.53 -2.46 5.46
CA ASN A 184 26.61 -2.16 6.41
C ASN A 184 27.62 -1.22 5.76
N THR A 185 28.24 -0.32 6.54
CA THR A 185 29.21 0.66 6.03
C THR A 185 30.52 0.65 6.82
N SER A 186 31.65 0.85 6.15
CA SER A 186 32.98 1.02 6.78
C SER A 186 33.88 1.94 5.95
N TYR A 187 34.87 2.56 6.60
CA TYR A 187 35.93 3.33 5.94
C TYR A 187 37.22 2.51 5.71
N GLU A 188 37.36 1.37 6.39
CA GLU A 188 38.58 0.55 6.36
C GLU A 188 38.56 -0.52 5.24
N GLY A 189 37.39 -0.81 4.68
CA GLY A 189 37.20 -1.88 3.71
C GLY A 189 35.71 -2.15 3.44
N PHE A 190 35.40 -3.08 2.55
CA PHE A 190 34.01 -3.53 2.41
C PHE A 190 33.62 -4.33 3.65
N PRO A 191 32.59 -3.90 4.41
CA PRO A 191 32.12 -4.67 5.55
C PRO A 191 31.40 -5.94 5.10
N ALA A 192 31.17 -6.87 6.02
CA ALA A 192 30.35 -8.03 5.75
C ALA A 192 28.93 -7.61 5.30
N TYR A 193 28.36 -8.37 4.37
CA TYR A 193 26.97 -8.20 3.95
C TYR A 193 26.01 -8.41 5.14
N PRO A 194 24.92 -7.62 5.23
CA PRO A 194 23.82 -7.93 6.14
C PRO A 194 23.28 -9.35 5.90
N ARG A 195 22.79 -9.99 6.97
CA ARG A 195 22.35 -11.40 6.91
C ARG A 195 21.10 -11.53 6.05
N ASP A 196 21.08 -12.57 5.23
CA ASP A 196 19.95 -12.90 4.34
C ASP A 196 18.63 -13.06 5.11
N SER A 197 18.68 -13.66 6.32
CA SER A 197 17.52 -13.85 7.18
C SER A 197 16.93 -12.54 7.70
N ASP A 198 17.74 -11.50 7.89
CA ASP A 198 17.26 -10.20 8.37
C ASP A 198 16.48 -9.48 7.27
N VAL A 199 16.95 -9.53 6.02
CA VAL A 199 16.25 -8.94 4.86
C VAL A 199 14.97 -9.73 4.54
N ARG A 200 15.01 -11.07 4.63
CA ARG A 200 13.82 -11.92 4.48
C ARG A 200 12.76 -11.61 5.52
N ARG A 201 13.15 -11.44 6.78
CA ARG A 201 12.24 -11.07 7.86
C ARG A 201 11.53 -9.75 7.58
N LEU A 202 12.23 -8.75 7.02
CA LEU A 202 11.60 -7.49 6.62
C LEU A 202 10.50 -7.70 5.57
N ALA A 203 10.77 -8.45 4.49
CA ALA A 203 9.75 -8.75 3.48
C ALA A 203 8.55 -9.50 4.07
N PHE A 204 8.81 -10.50 4.91
CA PHE A 204 7.76 -11.31 5.51
C PHE A 204 6.90 -10.49 6.49
N GLU A 205 7.50 -9.64 7.32
CA GLU A 205 6.72 -8.75 8.21
C GLU A 205 5.88 -7.75 7.40
N THR A 206 6.43 -7.16 6.33
CA THR A 206 5.65 -6.31 5.43
C THR A 206 4.48 -7.07 4.82
N ALA A 207 4.71 -8.28 4.32
CA ALA A 207 3.67 -9.12 3.73
C ALA A 207 2.60 -9.50 4.76
N LYS A 208 3.01 -9.91 5.98
CA LYS A 208 2.11 -10.24 7.08
C LYS A 208 1.19 -9.09 7.41
N VAL A 209 1.73 -7.90 7.62
CA VAL A 209 0.93 -6.70 7.93
C VAL A 209 -0.07 -6.42 6.81
N LYS A 210 0.34 -6.49 5.54
CA LYS A 210 -0.57 -6.29 4.40
C LYS A 210 -1.72 -7.31 4.40
N VAL A 211 -1.42 -8.59 4.58
CA VAL A 211 -2.44 -9.65 4.61
C VAL A 211 -3.37 -9.53 5.82
N LEU A 212 -2.84 -9.26 7.01
CA LEU A 212 -3.67 -9.07 8.20
C LEU A 212 -4.62 -7.89 8.03
N ARG A 213 -4.17 -6.78 7.43
CA ARG A 213 -5.03 -5.62 7.13
C ARG A 213 -6.08 -5.91 6.07
N MET A 214 -5.89 -6.91 5.20
CA MET A 214 -6.93 -7.37 4.27
C MET A 214 -8.04 -8.13 5.00
N LEU A 215 -7.68 -8.92 6.02
CA LEU A 215 -8.57 -9.87 6.69
C LEU A 215 -9.22 -9.32 7.97
N LEU A 216 -8.51 -8.44 8.69
CA LEU A 216 -8.87 -7.98 10.02
C LEU A 216 -9.06 -6.48 10.08
N SER A 217 -9.88 -6.06 11.05
CA SER A 217 -9.87 -4.67 11.48
C SER A 217 -8.55 -4.38 12.18
N TRP A 218 -7.99 -3.19 11.92
CA TRP A 218 -6.69 -2.81 12.46
C TRP A 218 -6.72 -1.40 12.99
N SER A 219 -5.90 -1.15 14.00
CA SER A 219 -5.81 0.15 14.66
C SER A 219 -4.47 0.80 14.38
N GLU A 220 -4.49 2.10 14.10
CA GLU A 220 -3.30 2.92 13.92
C GLU A 220 -3.22 3.99 15.02
N GLY A 221 -2.07 4.06 15.70
CA GLY A 221 -1.74 5.21 16.54
C GLY A 221 -1.33 6.38 15.65
N ARG A 222 -2.13 7.44 15.62
CA ARG A 222 -1.89 8.61 14.77
C ARG A 222 -1.78 9.88 15.61
N LYS A 223 -0.76 10.68 15.32
CA LYS A 223 -0.59 12.02 15.90
C LYS A 223 -1.32 13.04 15.04
N LEU A 224 -2.44 13.54 15.54
CA LEU A 224 -3.25 14.55 14.86
C LEU A 224 -3.10 15.91 15.55
N THR A 225 -3.18 16.99 14.76
CA THR A 225 -3.31 18.32 15.32
C THR A 225 -4.72 18.51 15.84
N PHE A 226 -4.84 18.98 17.09
CA PHE A 226 -6.11 19.30 17.73
C PHE A 226 -5.90 20.50 18.64
N PHE A 227 -6.52 21.64 18.34
CA PHE A 227 -6.27 22.90 19.07
C PHE A 227 -6.68 22.79 20.53
N ASP A 228 -5.87 23.34 21.42
CA ASP A 228 -6.01 23.29 22.88
C ASP A 228 -6.14 24.69 23.49
N ASP A 229 -6.60 25.68 22.71
CA ASP A 229 -6.81 27.04 23.20
C ASP A 229 -7.84 27.07 24.36
N GLU A 230 -7.61 27.90 25.39
CA GLU A 230 -8.60 28.12 26.47
C GLU A 230 -9.93 28.68 25.90
N THR A 231 -9.82 29.43 24.81
CA THR A 231 -10.96 30.07 24.14
C THR A 231 -11.91 29.01 23.59
N PHE A 232 -13.21 29.18 23.84
CA PHE A 232 -14.25 28.21 23.45
C PHE A 232 -14.04 26.81 24.04
N GLY A 233 -13.28 26.67 25.13
CA GLY A 233 -13.13 25.41 25.86
C GLY A 233 -12.33 24.33 25.12
N MET A 234 -11.54 24.69 24.10
CA MET A 234 -10.80 23.71 23.29
C MET A 234 -9.76 22.94 24.12
N GLU A 235 -9.14 23.58 25.10
CA GLU A 235 -8.23 22.92 26.05
C GLU A 235 -8.90 21.72 26.75
N LYS A 236 -10.15 21.90 27.22
CA LYS A 236 -10.91 20.84 27.89
C LYS A 236 -11.26 19.71 26.94
N ALA A 237 -11.65 20.04 25.70
CA ALA A 237 -11.90 19.06 24.65
C ALA A 237 -10.62 18.27 24.32
N HIS A 238 -9.48 18.96 24.21
CA HIS A 238 -8.17 18.36 23.97
C HIS A 238 -7.77 17.40 25.11
N GLN A 239 -7.97 17.80 26.37
CA GLN A 239 -7.68 16.94 27.53
C GLN A 239 -8.53 15.66 27.53
N ARG A 240 -9.84 15.76 27.22
CA ARG A 240 -10.72 14.58 27.08
C ARG A 240 -10.27 13.66 25.94
N LEU A 241 -9.89 14.25 24.81
CA LEU A 241 -9.41 13.48 23.67
C LEU A 241 -8.10 12.76 24.00
N LYS A 242 -7.18 13.43 24.70
CA LYS A 242 -5.92 12.85 25.18
C LYS A 242 -6.12 11.71 26.18
N SER A 243 -7.20 11.72 26.96
CA SER A 243 -7.57 10.60 27.84
C SER A 243 -8.35 9.47 27.12
N GLY A 244 -8.55 9.57 25.80
CA GLY A 244 -9.32 8.60 25.01
C GLY A 244 -10.84 8.76 25.09
N ASP A 245 -11.33 9.80 25.78
CA ASP A 245 -12.77 10.11 25.87
C ASP A 245 -13.21 10.91 24.64
N VAL A 246 -13.31 10.22 23.51
CA VAL A 246 -13.69 10.82 22.22
C VAL A 246 -15.10 11.42 22.26
N ARG A 247 -16.01 10.81 23.03
CA ARG A 247 -17.39 11.30 23.15
C ARG A 247 -17.45 12.60 23.95
N GLY A 248 -16.83 12.64 25.13
CA GLY A 248 -16.78 13.85 25.94
C GLY A 248 -16.00 14.98 25.26
N ALA A 249 -14.98 14.65 24.45
CA ALA A 249 -14.30 15.64 23.61
C ALA A 249 -15.25 16.25 22.56
N LEU A 250 -16.10 15.44 21.92
CA LEU A 250 -17.08 15.92 20.93
C LEU A 250 -18.09 16.87 21.56
N ASP A 251 -18.65 16.49 22.71
CA ASP A 251 -19.64 17.32 23.43
C ASP A 251 -19.05 18.71 23.74
N LEU A 252 -17.82 18.75 24.27
CA LEU A 252 -17.13 20.01 24.56
C LEU A 252 -16.77 20.82 23.30
N ALA A 253 -16.36 20.15 22.22
CA ALA A 253 -16.03 20.82 20.96
C ALA A 253 -17.27 21.44 20.29
N LEU A 254 -18.43 20.76 20.34
CA LEU A 254 -19.70 21.28 19.85
C LEU A 254 -20.17 22.47 20.69
N ASP A 255 -20.08 22.38 22.02
CA ASP A 255 -20.38 23.50 22.93
C ASP A 255 -19.47 24.70 22.63
N GLY A 256 -18.18 24.46 22.42
CA GLY A 256 -17.22 25.48 22.03
C GLY A 256 -17.56 26.15 20.69
N LEU A 257 -17.95 25.36 19.69
CA LEU A 257 -18.39 25.86 18.40
C LEU A 257 -19.67 26.71 18.51
N ASP A 258 -20.60 26.35 19.39
CA ASP A 258 -21.80 27.15 19.64
C ASP A 258 -21.50 28.45 20.40
N GLN A 259 -20.55 28.43 21.33
CA GLN A 259 -20.04 29.65 21.95
C GLN A 259 -19.39 30.57 20.91
N SER A 260 -18.62 30.02 19.96
CA SER A 260 -17.96 30.82 18.93
C SER A 260 -18.96 31.53 18.01
N LYS A 261 -20.09 30.89 17.69
CA LYS A 261 -21.19 31.52 16.93
C LYS A 261 -21.84 32.69 17.69
N ARG A 262 -21.86 32.64 19.02
CA ARG A 262 -22.46 33.67 19.90
C ARG A 262 -21.51 34.83 20.24
N ASP A 263 -20.21 34.66 19.99
CA ASP A 263 -19.15 35.61 20.33
C ASP A 263 -19.17 36.91 19.47
N LYS A 264 -20.10 37.02 18.51
CA LYS A 264 -20.34 38.23 17.68
C LYS A 264 -19.10 38.79 16.97
N GLY A 265 -18.15 37.94 16.61
CA GLY A 265 -16.94 38.33 15.89
C GLY A 265 -15.81 38.87 16.77
N GLN A 266 -15.88 38.75 18.11
CA GLN A 266 -14.85 39.29 19.00
C GLN A 266 -13.52 38.51 18.89
N LYS A 267 -13.58 37.21 18.63
CA LYS A 267 -12.42 36.30 18.61
C LYS A 267 -12.31 35.53 17.28
N PRO A 268 -12.21 36.22 16.12
CA PRO A 268 -12.35 35.60 14.80
C PRO A 268 -11.26 34.57 14.49
N LYS A 269 -10.06 34.73 15.07
CA LYS A 269 -8.94 33.78 14.95
C LYS A 269 -9.30 32.35 15.38
N TYR A 270 -10.20 32.20 16.35
CA TYR A 270 -10.51 30.90 16.97
C TYR A 270 -11.72 30.22 16.33
N TYR A 271 -12.48 30.92 15.47
CA TYR A 271 -13.64 30.34 14.80
C TYR A 271 -13.28 29.19 13.86
N PRO A 272 -12.28 29.31 12.96
CA PRO A 272 -11.88 28.19 12.13
C PRO A 272 -11.30 27.03 12.96
N ARG A 273 -10.64 27.31 14.09
CA ARG A 273 -10.10 26.28 14.99
C ARG A 273 -11.19 25.48 15.68
N ALA A 274 -12.27 26.15 16.14
CA ALA A 274 -13.43 25.50 16.73
C ALA A 274 -14.12 24.56 15.72
N GLN A 275 -14.33 25.05 14.48
CA GLN A 275 -14.85 24.25 13.37
C GLN A 275 -13.94 23.04 13.08
N TYR A 276 -12.64 23.28 12.96
CA TYR A 276 -11.66 22.23 12.70
C TYR A 276 -11.67 21.14 13.77
N ASN A 277 -11.68 21.50 15.06
CA ASN A 277 -11.69 20.53 16.16
C ASN A 277 -12.92 19.60 16.12
N VAL A 278 -14.11 20.14 15.84
CA VAL A 278 -15.33 19.31 15.65
C VAL A 278 -15.14 18.36 14.47
N GLY A 279 -14.64 18.87 13.34
CA GLY A 279 -14.33 18.05 12.16
C GLY A 279 -13.35 16.93 12.45
N ILE A 280 -12.26 17.19 13.18
CA ILE A 280 -11.28 16.17 13.56
C ILE A 280 -11.86 15.10 14.47
N ILE A 281 -12.75 15.44 15.40
CA ILE A 281 -13.36 14.41 16.27
C ILE A 281 -14.29 13.50 15.45
N HIS A 282 -15.09 14.04 14.53
CA HIS A 282 -15.87 13.20 13.61
C HIS A 282 -14.96 12.33 12.73
N PHE A 283 -13.84 12.87 12.25
CA PHE A 283 -12.84 12.10 11.50
C PHE A 283 -12.27 10.94 12.33
N ILE A 284 -11.94 11.18 13.61
CA ILE A 284 -11.46 10.15 14.54
C ILE A 284 -12.50 9.05 14.77
N GLN A 285 -13.78 9.42 14.81
CA GLN A 285 -14.90 8.48 14.94
C GLN A 285 -15.19 7.68 13.64
N GLY A 286 -14.45 7.93 12.55
CA GLY A 286 -14.73 7.34 11.23
C GLY A 286 -15.98 7.91 10.55
N ARG A 287 -16.54 9.01 11.08
CA ARG A 287 -17.74 9.68 10.56
C ARG A 287 -17.32 10.76 9.56
N TYR A 288 -16.68 10.34 8.48
CA TYR A 288 -16.04 11.26 7.54
C TYR A 288 -17.04 12.20 6.85
N GLU A 289 -18.25 11.71 6.55
CA GLU A 289 -19.32 12.54 5.98
C GLU A 289 -19.77 13.66 6.94
N GLU A 290 -19.84 13.38 8.25
CA GLU A 290 -20.13 14.39 9.29
C GLU A 290 -18.97 15.35 9.48
N ALA A 291 -17.71 14.89 9.35
CA ALA A 291 -16.51 15.71 9.49
C ALA A 291 -16.36 16.76 8.37
N LEU A 292 -16.71 16.37 7.14
CA LEU A 292 -16.51 17.15 5.93
C LEU A 292 -17.02 18.61 5.99
N PRO A 293 -18.27 18.90 6.39
CA PRO A 293 -18.78 20.27 6.45
C PRO A 293 -17.99 21.16 7.41
N TYR A 294 -17.55 20.63 8.56
CA TYR A 294 -16.78 21.39 9.56
C TYR A 294 -15.37 21.70 9.07
N LEU A 295 -14.68 20.71 8.49
CA LEU A 295 -13.33 20.90 7.94
C LEU A 295 -13.35 21.87 6.74
N ARG A 296 -14.39 21.80 5.91
CA ARG A 296 -14.60 22.76 4.82
C ARG A 296 -14.84 24.17 5.36
N ALA A 297 -15.70 24.33 6.36
CA ALA A 297 -15.96 25.64 6.98
C ALA A 297 -14.70 26.24 7.61
N ALA A 298 -13.86 25.43 8.25
CA ALA A 298 -12.58 25.88 8.79
C ALA A 298 -11.63 26.39 7.68
N LEU A 299 -11.53 25.65 6.57
CA LEU A 299 -10.71 26.04 5.43
C LEU A 299 -11.25 27.29 4.72
N ASP A 300 -12.57 27.40 4.53
CA ASP A 300 -13.19 28.56 3.89
C ASP A 300 -12.92 29.85 4.68
N MET A 301 -12.83 29.76 6.02
CA MET A 301 -12.46 30.88 6.90
C MET A 301 -10.95 31.19 6.91
N GLN A 302 -10.10 30.19 6.68
CA GLN A 302 -8.64 30.36 6.65
C GLN A 302 -8.01 29.50 5.53
N PRO A 303 -8.06 29.97 4.27
CA PRO A 303 -7.64 29.18 3.11
C PRO A 303 -6.15 28.79 3.11
N ASP A 304 -5.31 29.62 3.73
CA ASP A 304 -3.85 29.44 3.74
C ASP A 304 -3.35 28.47 4.81
N ALA A 305 -4.26 27.92 5.64
CA ALA A 305 -3.91 26.95 6.68
C ALA A 305 -3.64 25.57 6.08
N SER A 306 -2.37 25.19 5.94
CA SER A 306 -1.93 23.88 5.46
C SER A 306 -2.56 22.71 6.22
N ILE A 307 -2.77 22.88 7.53
CA ILE A 307 -3.40 21.88 8.41
C ILE A 307 -4.85 21.62 8.00
N PHE A 308 -5.61 22.67 7.68
CA PHE A 308 -7.01 22.54 7.26
C PHE A 308 -7.11 21.93 5.87
N GLN A 309 -6.22 22.32 4.96
CA GLN A 309 -6.11 21.72 3.64
C GLN A 309 -5.80 20.21 3.73
N THR A 310 -4.83 19.85 4.58
CA THR A 310 -4.42 18.47 4.78
C THR A 310 -5.54 17.64 5.39
N ALA A 311 -6.18 18.11 6.47
CA ALA A 311 -7.30 17.40 7.09
C ALA A 311 -8.48 17.22 6.13
N LEU A 312 -8.83 18.25 5.34
CA LEU A 312 -9.91 18.16 4.36
C LEU A 312 -9.59 17.17 3.24
N ARG A 313 -8.34 17.16 2.75
CA ARG A 313 -7.88 16.19 1.74
C ARG A 313 -7.99 14.76 2.27
N GLU A 314 -7.44 14.50 3.45
CA GLU A 314 -7.48 13.18 4.07
C GLU A 314 -8.91 12.71 4.36
N CYS A 315 -9.78 13.62 4.80
CA CYS A 315 -11.19 13.31 5.00
C CYS A 315 -11.87 12.87 3.70
N ARG A 316 -11.56 13.52 2.56
CA ARG A 316 -12.10 13.13 1.25
C ARG A 316 -11.55 11.79 0.77
N GLU A 317 -10.25 11.58 0.90
CA GLU A 317 -9.61 10.30 0.57
C GLU A 317 -10.22 9.14 1.38
N ALA A 318 -10.54 9.38 2.66
CA ALA A 318 -11.21 8.40 3.51
C ALA A 318 -12.66 8.10 3.06
N ILE A 319 -13.42 9.12 2.64
CA ILE A 319 -14.76 8.95 2.06
C ILE A 319 -14.68 8.13 0.77
N ASP A 320 -13.78 8.51 -0.15
CA ASP A 320 -13.60 7.81 -1.43
C ASP A 320 -13.24 6.34 -1.22
N LEU A 321 -12.37 6.06 -0.23
CA LEU A 321 -12.02 4.69 0.16
C LEU A 321 -13.23 3.93 0.73
N GLN A 322 -13.99 4.54 1.63
CA GLN A 322 -15.17 3.91 2.23
C GLN A 322 -16.25 3.61 1.18
N GLU A 323 -16.46 4.52 0.22
CA GLU A 323 -17.34 4.28 -0.93
C GLU A 323 -16.82 3.15 -1.82
N ALA A 324 -15.52 3.11 -2.12
CA ALA A 324 -14.92 2.06 -2.93
C ALA A 324 -15.08 0.68 -2.28
N LEU A 325 -14.89 0.59 -0.96
CA LEU A 325 -15.12 -0.63 -0.18
C LEU A 325 -16.60 -1.04 -0.21
N ARG A 326 -17.52 -0.10 0.04
CA ARG A 326 -18.97 -0.36 -0.04
C ARG A 326 -19.42 -0.82 -1.43
N ARG A 327 -18.83 -0.25 -2.50
CA ARG A 327 -19.08 -0.69 -3.89
C ARG A 327 -18.53 -2.09 -4.14
N ALA A 328 -17.37 -2.43 -3.60
CA ALA A 328 -16.80 -3.77 -3.69
C ALA A 328 -17.69 -4.80 -2.98
N GLU A 329 -18.23 -4.46 -1.80
CA GLU A 329 -19.16 -5.32 -1.05
C GLU A 329 -20.52 -5.50 -1.76
N SER A 330 -21.06 -4.43 -2.35
CA SER A 330 -22.39 -4.43 -2.97
C SER A 330 -22.43 -4.93 -4.41
N ARG A 331 -21.29 -5.06 -5.08
CA ARG A 331 -21.23 -5.58 -6.45
C ARG A 331 -21.62 -7.07 -6.43
N PRO A 332 -22.80 -7.46 -6.98
CA PRO A 332 -23.05 -8.87 -7.22
C PRO A 332 -21.98 -9.35 -8.20
N ALA A 333 -21.50 -10.58 -7.98
CA ALA A 333 -20.38 -11.15 -8.71
C ALA A 333 -20.49 -10.76 -10.19
N ALA A 334 -19.48 -10.05 -10.70
CA ALA A 334 -19.27 -10.08 -12.14
C ALA A 334 -19.24 -11.56 -12.48
N ALA A 335 -20.19 -11.99 -13.32
CA ALA A 335 -20.16 -13.33 -13.87
C ALA A 335 -18.71 -13.61 -14.28
N PRO A 336 -18.19 -14.83 -14.06
CA PRO A 336 -16.90 -15.20 -14.64
C PRO A 336 -16.93 -14.69 -16.08
N PRO A 337 -15.88 -13.94 -16.52
CA PRO A 337 -15.87 -13.40 -17.88
C PRO A 337 -16.34 -14.54 -18.78
N PRO A 338 -17.41 -14.31 -19.59
CA PRO A 338 -18.06 -15.39 -20.33
C PRO A 338 -16.94 -16.20 -20.94
N GLU A 339 -16.87 -17.50 -20.62
CA GLU A 339 -15.82 -18.42 -21.07
C GLU A 339 -15.39 -17.92 -22.42
N ALA A 340 -14.18 -17.36 -22.50
CA ALA A 340 -13.74 -16.65 -23.68
C ALA A 340 -14.00 -17.64 -24.80
N LYS A 341 -15.05 -17.37 -25.61
CA LYS A 341 -15.50 -18.28 -26.67
C LYS A 341 -14.21 -18.62 -27.37
N SER A 342 -13.82 -19.89 -27.24
CA SER A 342 -12.51 -20.40 -27.61
C SER A 342 -12.06 -19.63 -28.85
N GLN A 343 -11.19 -18.64 -28.64
CA GLN A 343 -10.60 -17.95 -29.77
C GLN A 343 -9.92 -19.07 -30.54
N PRO A 344 -10.09 -19.16 -31.88
CA PRO A 344 -9.38 -20.14 -32.65
C PRO A 344 -7.93 -20.01 -32.25
N ARG A 345 -7.38 -21.11 -31.73
CA ARG A 345 -6.01 -21.30 -31.30
C ARG A 345 -5.11 -20.41 -32.15
N ALA A 346 -4.60 -19.31 -31.57
CA ALA A 346 -3.61 -18.49 -32.23
C ALA A 346 -2.49 -19.45 -32.63
N GLU A 347 -2.26 -19.55 -33.94
CA GLU A 347 -1.21 -20.38 -34.51
C GLU A 347 0.08 -20.09 -33.76
N ALA A 348 0.74 -21.16 -33.35
CA ALA A 348 2.06 -21.11 -32.76
C ALA A 348 2.94 -20.18 -33.59
N ALA A 349 3.62 -19.24 -32.94
CA ALA A 349 4.69 -18.46 -33.56
C ALA A 349 5.58 -19.43 -34.36
N PRO A 350 5.91 -19.15 -35.63
CA PRO A 350 6.63 -20.11 -36.44
C PRO A 350 7.98 -20.40 -35.78
N ALA A 351 8.25 -21.69 -35.62
CA ALA A 351 9.54 -22.19 -35.18
C ALA A 351 10.65 -21.48 -35.97
N ARG A 352 11.70 -21.05 -35.28
CA ARG A 352 12.89 -20.50 -35.93
C ARG A 352 13.43 -21.58 -36.88
N THR A 353 13.19 -21.42 -38.18
CA THR A 353 13.71 -22.30 -39.24
C THR A 353 15.22 -22.38 -39.14
N SER A 354 15.79 -23.59 -39.24
CA SER A 354 17.23 -23.80 -39.12
C SER A 354 17.99 -23.06 -40.24
N PRO A 355 19.27 -22.71 -40.05
CA PRO A 355 20.09 -22.08 -41.09
C PRO A 355 20.10 -22.87 -42.41
N GLU A 356 20.06 -24.21 -42.34
CA GLU A 356 20.04 -25.11 -43.50
C GLU A 356 18.75 -24.99 -44.33
N GLU A 357 17.59 -24.89 -43.69
CA GLU A 357 16.31 -24.67 -44.37
C GLU A 357 16.22 -23.28 -45.00
N ARG A 358 16.84 -22.26 -44.36
CA ARG A 358 16.94 -20.90 -44.91
C ARG A 358 17.81 -20.87 -46.16
N LEU A 359 18.89 -21.64 -46.20
CA LEU A 359 19.77 -21.80 -47.37
C LEU A 359 19.03 -22.46 -48.54
N GLN A 360 18.25 -23.51 -48.28
CA GLN A 360 17.45 -24.18 -49.32
C GLN A 360 16.39 -23.25 -49.93
N LYS A 361 15.63 -22.52 -49.09
CA LYS A 361 14.66 -21.53 -49.58
C LYS A 361 15.31 -20.39 -50.36
N LEU A 362 16.47 -19.90 -49.92
CA LEU A 362 17.20 -18.85 -50.63
C LEU A 362 17.64 -19.34 -52.03
N GLN A 363 18.07 -20.59 -52.15
CA GLN A 363 18.45 -21.19 -53.44
C GLN A 363 17.25 -21.36 -54.38
N GLU A 364 16.08 -21.74 -53.86
CA GLU A 364 14.86 -21.81 -54.68
C GLU A 364 14.42 -20.44 -55.20
N LEU A 365 14.49 -19.39 -54.38
CA LEU A 365 14.12 -18.03 -54.79
C LEU A 365 15.04 -17.51 -55.90
N TYR A 366 16.35 -17.80 -55.81
CA TYR A 366 17.30 -17.46 -56.88
C TYR A 366 17.01 -18.23 -58.17
N LYS A 367 16.73 -19.54 -58.08
CA LYS A 367 16.34 -20.36 -59.24
C LYS A 367 15.04 -19.89 -59.91
N LYS A 368 14.12 -19.32 -59.14
CA LYS A 368 12.86 -18.73 -59.64
C LYS A 368 13.07 -17.32 -60.23
N GLY A 369 14.29 -16.79 -60.24
CA GLY A 369 14.62 -15.46 -60.76
C GLY A 369 14.09 -14.31 -59.89
N LEU A 370 13.67 -14.61 -58.66
CA LEU A 370 13.09 -13.64 -57.73
C LEU A 370 14.15 -12.92 -56.87
N LEU A 371 15.41 -13.33 -57.00
CA LEU A 371 16.58 -12.65 -56.43
C LEU A 371 17.63 -12.47 -57.50
N ASP A 372 18.32 -11.34 -57.47
CA ASP A 372 19.51 -11.14 -58.28
C ASP A 372 20.71 -11.89 -57.68
N LYS A 373 21.78 -12.02 -58.48
CA LYS A 373 22.96 -12.81 -58.09
C LYS A 373 23.71 -12.17 -56.91
N LYS A 374 23.68 -10.84 -56.80
CA LYS A 374 24.42 -10.12 -55.76
C LYS A 374 23.76 -10.32 -54.40
N ASP A 375 22.43 -10.16 -54.36
CA ASP A 375 21.62 -10.33 -53.16
C ASP A 375 21.59 -11.79 -52.69
N TYR A 376 21.59 -12.74 -53.63
CA TYR A 376 21.70 -14.17 -53.30
C TYR A 376 23.01 -14.48 -52.56
N GLU A 377 24.14 -14.04 -53.09
CA GLU A 377 25.46 -14.32 -52.48
C GLU A 377 25.63 -13.61 -51.12
N THR A 378 25.15 -12.37 -50.99
CA THR A 378 25.20 -11.64 -49.71
C THR A 378 24.38 -12.34 -48.62
N LYS A 379 23.13 -12.71 -48.92
CA LYS A 379 22.26 -13.38 -47.94
C LYS A 379 22.73 -14.79 -47.63
N LYS A 380 23.32 -15.49 -48.60
CA LYS A 380 23.93 -16.81 -48.39
C LYS A 380 25.12 -16.71 -47.43
N ALA A 381 25.97 -15.69 -47.58
CA ALA A 381 27.10 -15.47 -46.69
C ALA A 381 26.68 -15.11 -45.25
N GLU A 382 25.57 -14.40 -45.07
CA GLU A 382 25.02 -14.10 -43.74
C GLU A 382 24.48 -15.36 -43.05
N ILE A 383 23.72 -16.20 -43.77
CA ILE A 383 23.18 -17.45 -43.21
C ILE A 383 24.30 -18.45 -42.89
N LEU A 384 25.36 -18.50 -43.70
CA LEU A 384 26.53 -19.35 -43.44
C LEU A 384 27.35 -18.92 -42.21
N LYS A 385 27.20 -17.68 -41.70
CA LYS A 385 27.82 -17.26 -40.43
C LYS A 385 27.06 -17.75 -39.20
N GLU A 386 25.83 -18.22 -39.38
CA GLU A 386 25.00 -18.79 -38.31
C GLU A 386 25.21 -20.32 -38.17
N LEU A 387 25.97 -20.94 -39.08
CA LEU A 387 26.46 -22.32 -39.03
C LEU A 387 27.90 -22.34 -38.51
#